data_AF-A0A954HSK2-F1
#
_entry.id   AF-A0A954HSK2-F1
#
_cell.length_a   1.000
_cell.length_b   1.000
_cell.length_c   1.000
_cell.angle_alpha   90.00
_cell.angle_beta   90.00
_cell.angle_gamma   90.00
#
_symmetry.space_group_name_H-M   'P 1'
#
loop_
_entity.id
_entity.type
_entity.pdbx_description
1 polymer ?
#
loop_
_entity_poly.entity_id
_entity_poly.type
_entity_poly.pdbx_seq_one_letter_code
_entity_poly.pdbx_strand_id
1 'polypeptide(L)'
;MVAKRRNESGTKSPPKTSGTDRFPLIEKALRKRTKADIIDLTLTLAKEHPAVARDLEHELAIEKPVDLLSADVSSAIGRATDFDERMMNYNFAVDWQAYEDVRTGLGKLIELGQLEDAKTLALKLMKNGSYQVECSDEGLMTDDIESCLKLVINAVKTDENAGASQWAAEMLRADRVGFICDQELKRLAEL
;
A
#
# COMPACT_ATOMS: atom_id res chain seq x y z
N MET A 1 -18.03 -6.47 -70.56
CA MET A 1 -18.05 -6.33 -69.08
C MET A 1 -17.41 -7.58 -68.48
N VAL A 2 -16.16 -7.49 -68.00
CA VAL A 2 -15.54 -8.50 -67.13
C VAL A 2 -14.68 -7.74 -66.13
N ALA A 3 -14.91 -7.99 -64.84
CA ALA A 3 -14.46 -7.21 -63.71
C ALA A 3 -12.95 -7.35 -63.43
N LYS A 4 -12.31 -6.22 -63.12
CA LYS A 4 -10.91 -6.10 -62.74
C LYS A 4 -10.77 -6.31 -61.22
N ARG A 5 -9.89 -7.23 -60.82
CA ARG A 5 -9.62 -7.66 -59.44
C ARG A 5 -9.12 -6.48 -58.57
N ARG A 6 -9.61 -6.45 -57.33
CA ARG A 6 -9.21 -5.53 -56.25
C ARG A 6 -7.81 -5.89 -55.76
N ASN A 7 -6.93 -4.89 -55.68
CA ASN A 7 -5.61 -5.00 -55.06
C ASN A 7 -5.72 -4.80 -53.53
N GLU A 8 -5.15 -5.79 -52.85
CA GLU A 8 -4.67 -5.91 -51.47
C GLU A 8 -4.58 -4.61 -50.64
N SER A 9 -5.38 -4.58 -49.57
CA SER A 9 -5.20 -3.69 -48.43
C SER A 9 -4.09 -4.25 -47.54
N GLY A 10 -2.86 -3.80 -47.75
CA GLY A 10 -1.76 -4.05 -46.82
C GLY A 10 -2.05 -3.40 -45.47
N THR A 11 -2.25 -4.24 -44.44
CA THR A 11 -2.27 -3.85 -43.03
C THR A 11 -0.90 -3.26 -42.68
N LYS A 12 -0.82 -1.92 -42.64
CA LYS A 12 0.34 -1.22 -42.08
C LYS A 12 0.35 -1.48 -40.58
N SER A 13 1.24 -2.37 -40.14
CA SER A 13 1.59 -2.50 -38.72
C SER A 13 2.07 -1.14 -38.19
N PRO A 14 1.69 -0.76 -36.96
CA PRO A 14 2.16 0.49 -36.36
C PRO A 14 3.70 0.48 -36.28
N PRO A 15 4.35 1.64 -36.49
CA PRO A 15 5.79 1.73 -36.46
C PRO A 15 6.31 1.34 -35.08
N LYS A 16 7.22 0.35 -35.03
CA LYS A 16 7.99 0.03 -33.82
C LYS A 16 8.76 1.28 -33.41
N THR A 17 8.35 1.91 -32.31
CA THR A 17 9.18 2.88 -31.62
C THR A 17 10.47 2.19 -31.19
N SER A 18 11.55 2.44 -31.91
CA SER A 18 12.90 2.13 -31.43
C SER A 18 13.21 3.09 -30.29
N GLY A 19 12.69 2.80 -29.10
CA GLY A 19 12.98 3.54 -27.89
C GLY A 19 14.48 3.47 -27.65
N THR A 20 15.18 4.58 -27.85
CA THR A 20 16.59 4.66 -27.48
C THR A 20 16.61 4.71 -25.97
N ASP A 21 17.15 3.66 -25.35
CA ASP A 21 17.26 3.58 -23.91
C ASP A 21 18.14 4.75 -23.41
N ARG A 22 17.57 5.57 -22.53
CA ARG A 22 18.22 6.75 -21.96
C ARG A 22 19.16 6.41 -20.80
N PHE A 23 19.00 5.24 -20.17
CA PHE A 23 19.74 4.86 -18.97
C PHE A 23 21.27 4.79 -19.19
N PRO A 24 21.79 4.29 -20.33
CA PRO A 24 23.24 4.33 -20.60
C PRO A 24 23.85 5.74 -20.63
N LEU A 25 23.08 6.74 -21.10
CA LEU A 25 23.53 8.14 -21.11
C LEU A 25 23.55 8.73 -19.70
N ILE A 26 22.54 8.40 -18.90
CA ILE A 26 22.45 8.81 -17.48
C ILE A 26 23.59 8.17 -16.69
N GLU A 27 23.83 6.88 -16.86
CA GLU A 27 24.93 6.16 -16.20
C GLU A 27 26.29 6.82 -16.51
N LYS A 28 26.55 7.11 -17.79
CA LYS A 28 27.77 7.80 -18.21
C LYS A 28 27.91 9.19 -17.59
N ALA A 29 26.81 9.92 -17.40
CA ALA A 29 26.82 11.23 -16.75
C ALA A 29 27.08 11.12 -15.25
N LEU A 30 26.45 10.16 -14.57
CA LEU A 30 26.63 9.90 -13.13
C LEU A 30 28.08 9.47 -12.82
N ARG A 31 28.70 8.64 -13.67
CA ARG A 31 30.11 8.21 -13.51
C ARG A 31 31.14 9.35 -13.53
N LYS A 32 30.77 10.53 -14.02
CA LYS A 32 31.64 11.73 -14.04
C LYS A 32 31.47 12.63 -12.81
N ARG A 33 30.50 12.34 -11.94
CA ARG A 33 30.19 13.12 -10.74
C ARG A 33 30.95 12.61 -9.54
N THR A 34 31.15 13.46 -8.54
CA THR A 34 31.73 13.04 -7.27
C THR A 34 30.71 12.22 -6.46
N LYS A 35 31.19 11.47 -5.47
CA LYS A 35 30.29 10.74 -4.55
C LYS A 35 29.31 11.69 -3.84
N ALA A 36 29.78 12.88 -3.44
CA ALA A 36 28.95 13.89 -2.79
C ALA A 36 27.83 14.39 -3.72
N ASP A 37 28.16 14.69 -4.98
CA ASP A 37 27.16 15.13 -5.97
C ASP A 37 26.07 14.06 -6.20
N ILE A 38 26.47 12.79 -6.22
CA ILE A 38 25.52 11.67 -6.40
C ILE A 38 24.60 11.57 -5.18
N ILE A 39 25.15 11.67 -3.96
CA ILE A 39 24.36 11.68 -2.73
C ILE A 39 23.35 12.84 -2.76
N ASP A 40 23.78 14.05 -3.11
CA ASP A 40 22.89 15.23 -3.16
C ASP A 40 21.78 15.07 -4.22
N LEU A 41 22.11 14.53 -5.40
CA LEU A 41 21.11 14.22 -6.44
C LEU A 41 20.09 13.18 -5.94
N THR A 42 20.55 12.11 -5.32
CA THR A 42 19.68 11.06 -4.76
C THR A 42 18.78 11.61 -3.66
N LEU A 43 19.31 12.42 -2.74
CA LEU A 43 18.52 13.06 -1.68
C LEU A 43 17.52 14.07 -2.23
N THR A 44 17.86 14.79 -3.31
CA THR A 44 16.93 15.69 -3.98
C THR A 44 15.76 14.92 -4.58
N LEU A 45 16.05 13.84 -5.31
CA LEU A 45 15.01 12.97 -5.87
C LEU A 45 14.14 12.35 -4.78
N ALA A 46 14.72 11.93 -3.66
CA ALA A 46 13.98 11.36 -2.53
C ALA A 46 13.03 12.38 -1.89
N LYS A 47 13.44 13.65 -1.78
CA LYS A 47 12.59 14.74 -1.25
C LYS A 47 11.41 15.05 -2.18
N GLU A 48 11.61 14.97 -3.49
CA GLU A 48 10.57 15.28 -4.48
C GLU A 48 9.66 14.08 -4.77
N HIS A 49 10.15 12.86 -4.55
CA HIS A 49 9.45 11.62 -4.88
C HIS A 49 9.42 10.65 -3.68
N PRO A 50 8.31 10.59 -2.92
CA PRO A 50 8.20 9.75 -1.72
C PRO A 50 8.41 8.24 -1.97
N ALA A 51 8.16 7.74 -3.18
CA ALA A 51 8.51 6.37 -3.55
C ALA A 51 10.02 6.12 -3.51
N VAL A 52 10.82 7.07 -4.03
CA VAL A 52 12.29 6.97 -4.01
C VAL A 52 12.83 7.01 -2.59
N ALA A 53 12.24 7.82 -1.70
CA ALA A 53 12.62 7.84 -0.30
C ALA A 53 12.39 6.46 0.37
N ARG A 54 11.22 5.85 0.16
CA ARG A 54 10.89 4.51 0.68
C ARG A 54 11.85 3.43 0.15
N ASP A 55 12.12 3.44 -1.15
CA ASP A 55 13.04 2.49 -1.78
C ASP A 55 14.44 2.64 -1.18
N LEU A 56 14.92 3.87 -0.99
CA LEU A 56 16.22 4.12 -0.37
C LEU A 56 16.28 3.68 1.09
N GLU A 57 15.23 3.94 1.88
CA GLU A 57 15.16 3.49 3.27
C GLU A 57 15.18 1.98 3.38
N HIS A 58 14.49 1.28 2.47
CA HIS A 58 14.51 -0.17 2.37
C HIS A 58 15.90 -0.70 1.98
N GLU A 59 16.46 -0.21 0.88
CA GLU A 59 17.76 -0.66 0.36
C GLU A 59 18.93 -0.35 1.31
N LEU A 60 18.84 0.75 2.06
CA LEU A 60 19.85 1.15 3.04
C LEU A 60 19.58 0.58 4.44
N ALA A 61 18.50 -0.19 4.63
CA ALA A 61 18.07 -0.74 5.90
C ALA A 61 18.03 0.30 7.04
N ILE A 62 17.45 1.47 6.75
CA ILE A 62 17.38 2.57 7.72
C ILE A 62 16.43 2.17 8.85
N GLU A 63 16.96 2.07 10.07
CA GLU A 63 16.15 1.93 11.28
C GLU A 63 15.45 3.26 11.58
N LYS A 64 14.12 3.25 11.51
CA LYS A 64 13.30 4.42 11.79
C LYS A 64 12.96 4.49 13.28
N PRO A 65 13.02 5.69 13.88
CA PRO A 65 12.34 5.96 15.14
C PRO A 65 10.86 5.52 15.09
N VAL A 66 10.33 5.04 16.21
CA VAL A 66 8.97 4.49 16.31
C VAL A 66 7.90 5.51 15.91
N ASP A 67 8.09 6.78 16.26
CA ASP A 67 7.22 7.88 15.91
C ASP A 67 7.14 8.10 14.40
N LEU A 68 8.30 8.03 13.71
CA LEU A 68 8.36 8.13 12.26
C LEU A 68 7.69 6.91 11.59
N LEU A 69 7.97 5.70 12.09
CA LEU A 69 7.34 4.48 11.58
C LEU A 69 5.81 4.52 11.71
N SER A 70 5.30 4.97 12.87
CA SER A 70 3.86 5.12 13.11
C SER A 70 3.22 6.15 12.19
N ALA A 71 3.90 7.27 11.95
CA ALA A 71 3.46 8.28 10.99
C ALA A 71 3.40 7.73 9.56
N ASP A 72 4.41 6.96 9.15
CA ASP A 72 4.47 6.33 7.82
C ASP A 72 3.32 5.34 7.62
N VAL A 73 3.06 4.46 8.60
CA VAL A 73 1.93 3.53 8.55
C VAL A 73 0.61 4.29 8.48
N SER A 74 0.45 5.33 9.30
CA SER A 74 -0.75 6.17 9.29
C SER A 74 -0.99 6.84 7.93
N SER A 75 0.08 7.31 7.28
CA SER A 75 0.03 7.88 5.93
C SER A 75 -0.24 6.82 4.86
N ALA A 76 0.34 5.62 4.99
CA ALA A 76 0.09 4.51 4.08
C ALA A 76 -1.37 4.05 4.15
N ILE A 77 -1.97 3.97 5.35
CA ILE A 77 -3.42 3.73 5.51
C ILE A 77 -4.21 4.81 4.77
N GLY A 78 -3.81 6.08 4.92
CA GLY A 78 -4.43 7.19 4.21
C GLY A 78 -4.44 7.00 2.70
N ARG A 79 -3.30 6.62 2.10
CA ARG A 79 -3.20 6.34 0.66
C ARG A 79 -3.99 5.10 0.22
N ALA A 80 -3.89 4.01 0.98
CA ALA A 80 -4.55 2.74 0.69
C ALA A 80 -6.09 2.89 0.67
N THR A 81 -6.59 3.74 1.57
CA THR A 81 -8.03 3.97 1.78
C THR A 81 -8.52 5.30 1.19
N ASP A 82 -7.68 5.99 0.40
CA ASP A 82 -8.09 7.22 -0.27
C ASP A 82 -9.14 6.88 -1.33
N PHE A 83 -10.36 7.32 -1.08
CA PHE A 83 -11.51 7.03 -1.93
C PHE A 83 -12.17 8.33 -2.37
N ASP A 84 -12.33 8.49 -3.68
CA ASP A 84 -13.07 9.60 -4.27
C ASP A 84 -14.55 9.22 -4.36
N GLU A 85 -15.40 9.84 -3.53
CA GLU A 85 -16.86 9.60 -3.52
C GLU A 85 -17.51 9.82 -4.89
N ARG A 86 -16.91 10.64 -5.76
CA ARG A 86 -17.40 10.85 -7.14
C ARG A 86 -17.24 9.61 -8.02
N MET A 87 -16.43 8.65 -7.60
CA MET A 87 -16.10 7.39 -8.28
C MET A 87 -16.83 6.19 -7.68
N MET A 88 -17.83 6.42 -6.81
CA MET A 88 -18.67 5.37 -6.24
C MET A 88 -19.28 4.48 -7.34
N ASN A 89 -19.19 3.16 -7.16
CA ASN A 89 -19.59 2.11 -8.12
C ASN A 89 -18.72 2.03 -9.40
N TYR A 90 -17.48 2.51 -9.37
CA TYR A 90 -16.48 2.30 -10.43
C TYR A 90 -15.17 1.73 -9.88
N ASN A 91 -14.48 0.91 -10.68
CA ASN A 91 -13.15 0.42 -10.34
C ASN A 91 -12.14 1.58 -10.36
N PHE A 92 -11.58 1.92 -9.20
CA PHE A 92 -10.60 2.98 -9.03
C PHE A 92 -9.16 2.45 -9.11
N ALA A 93 -8.22 3.35 -9.39
CA ALA A 93 -6.80 3.03 -9.38
C ALA A 93 -6.30 2.91 -7.94
N VAL A 94 -6.48 1.73 -7.36
CA VAL A 94 -6.04 1.39 -6.00
C VAL A 94 -4.51 1.46 -5.92
N ASP A 95 -3.99 2.14 -4.91
CA ASP A 95 -2.57 2.09 -4.56
C ASP A 95 -2.26 0.79 -3.82
N TRP A 96 -2.11 -0.32 -4.56
CA TRP A 96 -1.78 -1.63 -3.99
C TRP A 96 -0.49 -1.61 -3.17
N GLN A 97 0.48 -0.77 -3.54
CA GLN A 97 1.71 -0.61 -2.78
C GLN A 97 1.45 -0.02 -1.38
N ALA A 98 0.43 0.83 -1.23
CA ALA A 98 0.06 1.34 0.08
C ALA A 98 -0.38 0.24 1.04
N TYR A 99 -1.10 -0.79 0.58
CA TYR A 99 -1.47 -1.94 1.42
C TYR A 99 -0.24 -2.73 1.89
N GLU A 100 0.73 -2.98 1.01
CA GLU A 100 1.98 -3.63 1.40
C GLU A 100 2.82 -2.80 2.38
N ASP A 101 2.83 -1.47 2.22
CA ASP A 101 3.48 -0.57 3.16
C ASP A 101 2.82 -0.63 4.55
N VAL A 102 1.47 -0.66 4.60
CA VAL A 102 0.71 -0.82 5.85
C VAL A 102 1.04 -2.14 6.51
N ARG A 103 0.98 -3.24 5.75
CA ARG A 103 1.28 -4.59 6.25
C ARG A 103 2.69 -4.67 6.83
N THR A 104 3.68 -4.19 6.09
CA THR A 104 5.10 -4.21 6.49
C THR A 104 5.33 -3.34 7.72
N GLY A 105 4.77 -2.13 7.76
CA GLY A 105 4.96 -1.23 8.87
C GLY A 105 4.25 -1.68 10.16
N LEU A 106 3.04 -2.25 10.06
CA LEU A 106 2.37 -2.89 11.20
C LEU A 106 3.19 -4.07 11.74
N GLY A 107 3.74 -4.91 10.86
CA GLY A 107 4.65 -5.99 11.25
C GLY A 107 5.86 -5.48 12.04
N LYS A 108 6.53 -4.44 11.53
CA LYS A 108 7.67 -3.80 12.21
C LYS A 108 7.31 -3.21 13.57
N LEU A 109 6.14 -2.59 13.72
CA LEU A 109 5.68 -2.08 15.02
C LEU A 109 5.53 -3.22 16.03
N ILE A 110 4.95 -4.35 15.61
CA ILE A 110 4.82 -5.55 16.46
C ILE A 110 6.20 -6.09 16.85
N GLU A 111 7.13 -6.21 15.90
CA GLU A 111 8.50 -6.68 16.16
C GLU A 111 9.26 -5.79 17.16
N LEU A 112 8.98 -4.48 17.15
CA LEU A 112 9.54 -3.50 18.08
C LEU A 112 8.78 -3.43 19.43
N GLY A 113 7.82 -4.32 19.66
CA GLY A 113 7.01 -4.36 20.88
C GLY A 113 6.00 -3.21 21.01
N GLN A 114 5.73 -2.47 19.93
CA GLN A 114 4.81 -1.33 19.88
C GLN A 114 3.38 -1.78 19.54
N LEU A 115 2.87 -2.77 20.28
CA LEU A 115 1.58 -3.39 19.99
C LEU A 115 0.39 -2.42 20.13
N GLU A 116 0.44 -1.48 21.08
CA GLU A 116 -0.63 -0.48 21.26
C GLU A 116 -0.72 0.51 20.08
N ASP A 117 0.42 0.90 19.51
CA ASP A 117 0.46 1.71 18.29
C ASP A 117 -0.09 0.92 17.10
N ALA A 118 0.31 -0.35 16.97
CA ALA A 118 -0.20 -1.25 15.92
C ALA A 118 -1.73 -1.46 16.04
N LYS A 119 -2.27 -1.63 17.27
CA LYS A 119 -3.72 -1.72 17.55
C LYS A 119 -4.46 -0.44 17.15
N THR A 120 -3.89 0.71 17.45
CA THR A 120 -4.46 2.03 17.11
C THR A 120 -4.53 2.20 15.59
N LEU A 121 -3.45 1.87 14.89
CA LEU A 121 -3.36 1.96 13.44
C LEU A 121 -4.25 0.92 12.75
N ALA A 122 -4.35 -0.30 13.27
CA ALA A 122 -5.29 -1.32 12.78
C ALA A 122 -6.75 -0.86 12.90
N LEU A 123 -7.12 -0.19 13.99
CA LEU A 123 -8.46 0.38 14.14
C LEU A 123 -8.73 1.51 13.12
N LYS A 124 -7.72 2.33 12.81
CA LYS A 124 -7.81 3.32 11.72
C LYS A 124 -8.03 2.63 10.37
N LEU A 125 -7.26 1.57 10.08
CA LEU A 125 -7.40 0.79 8.86
C LEU A 125 -8.79 0.16 8.76
N MET A 126 -9.32 -0.43 9.84
CA MET A 126 -10.68 -1.00 9.85
C MET A 126 -11.73 0.07 9.52
N LYS A 127 -11.68 1.23 10.19
CA LYS A 127 -12.65 2.31 9.96
C LYS A 127 -12.64 2.82 8.52
N ASN A 128 -11.46 3.06 7.97
CA ASN A 128 -11.33 3.63 6.63
C ASN A 128 -11.51 2.57 5.53
N GLY A 129 -10.91 1.39 5.71
CA GLY A 129 -10.95 0.28 4.77
C GLY A 129 -12.35 -0.30 4.63
N SER A 130 -13.06 -0.53 5.75
CA SER A 130 -14.45 -1.01 5.68
C SER A 130 -15.38 -0.02 4.95
N TYR A 131 -15.14 1.29 5.08
CA TYR A 131 -15.85 2.30 4.31
C TYR A 131 -15.52 2.24 2.81
N GLN A 132 -14.25 2.07 2.47
CA GLN A 132 -13.85 1.89 1.07
C GLN A 132 -14.50 0.65 0.44
N VAL A 133 -14.58 -0.46 1.18
CA VAL A 133 -15.26 -1.69 0.73
C VAL A 133 -16.77 -1.45 0.58
N GLU A 134 -17.41 -0.77 1.54
CA GLU A 134 -18.83 -0.38 1.46
C GLU A 134 -19.15 0.42 0.19
N CYS A 135 -18.23 1.26 -0.28
CA CYS A 135 -18.40 2.07 -1.49
C CYS A 135 -17.95 1.38 -2.80
N SER A 136 -17.44 0.14 -2.73
CA SER A 136 -17.02 -0.66 -3.88
C SER A 136 -18.16 -1.59 -4.34
N ASP A 137 -18.38 -1.67 -5.66
CA ASP A 137 -19.44 -2.54 -6.23
C ASP A 137 -19.09 -4.04 -6.12
N GLU A 138 -17.79 -4.37 -6.05
CA GLU A 138 -17.29 -5.76 -5.99
C GLU A 138 -16.64 -6.11 -4.65
N GLY A 139 -16.69 -5.22 -3.65
CA GLY A 139 -16.01 -5.45 -2.37
C GLY A 139 -14.49 -5.63 -2.49
N LEU A 140 -13.90 -5.05 -3.55
CA LEU A 140 -12.47 -5.07 -3.79
C LEU A 140 -11.72 -4.56 -2.54
N MET A 141 -10.48 -5.03 -2.33
CA MET A 141 -9.59 -4.68 -1.19
C MET A 141 -9.90 -5.35 0.15
N THR A 142 -10.99 -6.12 0.24
CA THR A 142 -11.31 -6.91 1.44
C THR A 142 -10.11 -7.79 1.84
N ASP A 143 -9.56 -8.56 0.89
CA ASP A 143 -8.44 -9.48 1.17
C ASP A 143 -7.16 -8.75 1.63
N ASP A 144 -6.87 -7.57 1.07
CA ASP A 144 -5.70 -6.76 1.42
C ASP A 144 -5.83 -6.15 2.82
N ILE A 145 -7.03 -5.64 3.14
CA ILE A 145 -7.37 -5.14 4.48
C ILE A 145 -7.25 -6.29 5.48
N GLU A 146 -7.85 -7.45 5.20
CA GLU A 146 -7.76 -8.61 6.07
C GLU A 146 -6.33 -9.07 6.28
N SER A 147 -5.51 -9.09 5.21
CA SER A 147 -4.11 -9.50 5.29
C SER A 147 -3.29 -8.58 6.21
N CYS A 148 -3.57 -7.27 6.19
CA CYS A 148 -2.96 -6.31 7.11
C CYS A 148 -3.44 -6.53 8.56
N LEU A 149 -4.75 -6.68 8.75
CA LEU A 149 -5.36 -6.79 10.08
C LEU A 149 -5.02 -8.11 10.80
N LYS A 150 -4.94 -9.22 10.07
CA LYS A 150 -4.61 -10.54 10.62
C LYS A 150 -3.26 -10.57 11.32
N LEU A 151 -2.28 -9.77 10.88
CA LEU A 151 -1.00 -9.64 11.59
C LEU A 151 -1.18 -9.12 13.02
N VAL A 152 -1.94 -8.03 13.16
CA VAL A 152 -2.19 -7.40 14.47
C VAL A 152 -3.10 -8.29 15.33
N ILE A 153 -4.14 -8.88 14.74
CA ILE A 153 -5.03 -9.81 15.46
C ILE A 153 -4.25 -11.00 16.03
N ASN A 154 -3.32 -11.56 15.26
CA ASN A 154 -2.49 -12.67 15.74
C ASN A 154 -1.55 -12.23 16.87
N ALA A 155 -0.95 -11.05 16.77
CA ALA A 155 -0.11 -10.50 17.84
C ALA A 155 -0.91 -10.23 19.13
N VAL A 156 -2.13 -9.68 19.02
CA VAL A 156 -3.02 -9.43 20.16
C VAL A 156 -3.48 -10.74 20.81
N LYS A 157 -3.73 -11.81 20.02
CA LYS A 157 -4.09 -13.13 20.56
C LYS A 157 -2.99 -13.75 21.42
N THR A 158 -1.72 -13.46 21.09
CA THR A 158 -0.57 -13.97 21.83
C THR A 158 -0.17 -13.10 23.02
N ASP A 159 -0.71 -11.89 23.11
CA ASP A 159 -0.44 -10.95 24.18
C ASP A 159 -1.36 -11.22 25.38
N GLU A 160 -0.80 -11.41 26.57
CA GLU A 160 -1.55 -11.77 27.78
C GLU A 160 -2.20 -10.54 28.46
N ASN A 161 -2.19 -9.36 27.82
CA ASN A 161 -2.68 -8.14 28.45
C ASN A 161 -4.21 -8.03 28.46
N ALA A 162 -4.71 -7.45 29.55
CA ALA A 162 -6.10 -7.02 29.68
C ALA A 162 -6.40 -5.91 28.67
N GLY A 163 -7.08 -6.23 27.58
CA GLY A 163 -7.44 -5.27 26.53
C GLY A 163 -7.76 -5.87 25.17
N ALA A 164 -7.41 -7.15 24.94
CA ALA A 164 -7.70 -7.85 23.69
C ALA A 164 -9.19 -7.87 23.34
N SER A 165 -10.05 -8.23 24.30
CA SER A 165 -11.50 -8.30 24.08
C SER A 165 -12.12 -6.93 23.78
N GLN A 166 -11.74 -5.89 24.55
CA GLN A 166 -12.23 -4.53 24.30
C GLN A 166 -11.80 -4.03 22.91
N TRP A 167 -10.53 -4.22 22.55
CA TRP A 167 -10.03 -3.82 21.24
C TRP A 167 -10.74 -4.57 20.11
N ALA A 168 -10.96 -5.88 20.25
CA ALA A 168 -11.72 -6.66 19.27
C ALA A 168 -13.17 -6.17 19.13
N ALA A 169 -13.82 -5.82 20.24
CA ALA A 169 -15.16 -5.23 20.21
C ALA A 169 -15.19 -3.82 19.58
N GLU A 170 -14.11 -3.05 19.69
CA GLU A 170 -13.95 -1.78 18.97
C GLU A 170 -13.76 -1.99 17.47
N MET A 171 -12.98 -2.99 17.06
CA MET A 171 -12.79 -3.38 15.66
C MET A 171 -14.12 -3.81 15.02
N LEU A 172 -14.88 -4.68 15.70
CA LEU A 172 -16.21 -5.11 15.22
C LEU A 172 -17.19 -3.95 15.07
N ARG A 173 -17.15 -2.97 15.98
CA ARG A 173 -18.00 -1.76 15.89
C ARG A 173 -17.54 -0.80 14.78
N ALA A 174 -16.26 -0.84 14.43
CA ALA A 174 -15.68 0.00 13.39
C ALA A 174 -15.89 -0.56 11.98
N ASP A 175 -16.10 -1.87 11.85
CA ASP A 175 -16.38 -2.53 10.58
C ASP A 175 -17.79 -2.17 10.08
N ARG A 176 -17.86 -1.40 9.00
CA ARG A 176 -19.13 -0.99 8.38
C ARG A 176 -19.80 -2.07 7.55
N VAL A 177 -19.02 -3.01 7.00
CA VAL A 177 -19.54 -4.07 6.13
C VAL A 177 -19.85 -5.35 6.91
N GLY A 178 -19.27 -5.48 8.10
CA GLY A 178 -19.61 -6.49 9.11
C GLY A 178 -19.07 -7.88 8.82
N PHE A 179 -18.10 -8.01 7.92
CA PHE A 179 -17.49 -9.28 7.55
C PHE A 179 -15.95 -9.28 7.55
N ILE A 180 -15.28 -8.13 7.73
CA ILE A 180 -13.82 -8.06 7.65
C ILE A 180 -13.23 -8.67 8.93
N CYS A 181 -12.52 -9.79 8.82
CA CYS A 181 -11.95 -10.53 9.96
C CYS A 181 -12.99 -10.86 11.07
N ASP A 182 -14.27 -10.95 10.73
CA ASP A 182 -15.38 -11.03 11.69
C ASP A 182 -15.23 -12.23 12.65
N GLN A 183 -14.88 -13.40 12.11
CA GLN A 183 -14.75 -14.62 12.92
C GLN A 183 -13.59 -14.53 13.90
N GLU A 184 -12.44 -14.02 13.45
CA GLU A 184 -11.25 -13.87 14.28
C GLU A 184 -11.47 -12.86 15.40
N LEU A 185 -12.16 -11.76 15.11
CA LEU A 185 -12.45 -10.70 16.07
C LEU A 185 -13.52 -11.12 17.09
N LYS A 186 -14.58 -11.82 16.67
CA LYS A 186 -15.58 -12.38 17.60
C LYS A 186 -14.95 -13.31 18.63
N ARG A 187 -14.10 -14.24 18.17
CA ARG A 187 -13.37 -15.15 19.08
C ARG A 187 -12.48 -14.39 20.07
N LEU A 188 -11.88 -13.28 19.64
CA LEU A 188 -11.02 -12.45 20.48
C LEU A 188 -11.82 -11.61 21.47
N ALA A 189 -13.02 -11.18 21.11
CA ALA A 189 -13.94 -10.43 21.98
C ALA A 189 -14.56 -11.31 23.09
N GLU A 190 -14.63 -12.62 22.87
CA GLU A 190 -15.16 -13.60 23.83
C GLU A 190 -14.13 -14.11 24.86
N LEU A 191 -12.85 -13.71 24.75
CA LEU A 191 -11.80 -13.96 25.75
C LEU A 191 -11.96 -13.09 27.00
#